data_AF-A0AAV6KVS2-F1
#
_entry.id   AF-A0AAV6KVS2-F1
#
_cell.length_a   1.000
_cell.length_b   1.000
_cell.length_c   1.000
_cell.angle_alpha   90.00
_cell.angle_beta   90.00
_cell.angle_gamma   90.00
#
_symmetry.space_group_name_H-M   'P 1'
#
loop_
_entity.id
_entity.type
_entity.pdbx_description
1 polymer ?
#
loop_
_entity_poly.entity_id
_entity_poly.type
_entity_poly.pdbx_seq_one_letter_code
_entity_poly.pdbx_strand_id
1 'polypeptide(L)'
;MEKMDQSEDRYDAIVVGSGYGGSVAARRMSMAGIKVCLVEKGRRWESKDFPTDSLKILSAVRVENQNLGVSFGPKDALFQLYKQDDSLAAVACGLGGGSLVNAGVMILTPLRAQRNPKWPREWERDWESCEASA
;
A
#
# COMPACT_ATOMS: atom_id res chain seq x y z
N MET A 1 29.48 -16.33 24.46
CA MET A 1 28.82 -15.11 23.96
C MET A 1 28.92 -15.18 22.45
N GLU A 2 27.88 -15.70 21.80
CA GLU A 2 27.83 -15.90 20.35
C GLU A 2 28.03 -14.56 19.64
N LYS A 3 28.97 -14.53 18.69
CA LYS A 3 29.15 -13.40 17.78
C LYS A 3 27.96 -13.39 16.83
N MET A 4 27.16 -12.33 16.90
CA MET A 4 26.17 -12.02 15.87
C MET A 4 26.92 -11.82 14.54
N ASP A 5 26.66 -12.69 13.57
CA ASP A 5 27.18 -12.54 12.21
C ASP A 5 26.51 -11.32 11.58
N GLN A 6 27.23 -10.18 11.56
CA GLN A 6 26.83 -9.01 10.79
C GLN A 6 27.27 -9.22 9.34
N SER A 7 26.56 -10.10 8.63
CA SER A 7 26.48 -9.96 7.19
C SER A 7 25.62 -8.71 6.94
N GLU A 8 26.19 -7.69 6.29
CA GLU A 8 25.36 -6.59 5.79
C GLU A 8 24.38 -7.19 4.80
N ASP A 9 23.09 -7.27 5.16
CA ASP A 9 22.02 -7.67 4.26
C ASP A 9 21.98 -6.68 3.09
N ARG A 10 22.71 -7.01 2.02
CA ARG A 10 22.73 -6.22 0.79
C ARG A 10 21.51 -6.58 -0.04
N TYR A 11 20.66 -5.58 -0.24
CA TYR A 11 19.53 -5.63 -1.17
C TYR A 11 19.90 -4.94 -2.48
N ASP A 12 19.38 -5.48 -3.58
CA ASP A 12 19.52 -4.90 -4.92
C ASP A 12 18.44 -3.84 -5.18
N ALA A 13 17.29 -3.97 -4.52
CA ALA A 13 16.16 -3.04 -4.64
C ALA A 13 15.42 -2.85 -3.31
N ILE A 14 14.87 -1.66 -3.11
CA ILE A 14 13.99 -1.34 -1.97
C ILE A 14 12.60 -0.95 -2.50
N VAL A 15 11.57 -1.63 -2.01
CA VAL A 15 10.17 -1.31 -2.27
C VAL A 15 9.59 -0.64 -1.04
N VAL A 16 9.10 0.59 -1.21
CA VAL A 16 8.47 1.37 -0.13
C VAL A 16 6.95 1.27 -0.25
N GLY A 17 6.33 0.63 0.73
CA GLY A 17 4.90 0.36 0.79
C GLY A 17 4.53 -1.02 0.23
N SER A 18 3.61 -1.68 0.92
CA SER A 18 3.15 -3.04 0.63
C SER A 18 1.73 -3.11 0.06
N GLY A 19 1.21 -2.00 -0.48
CA GLY A 19 -0.06 -1.99 -1.20
C GLY A 19 -0.02 -2.80 -2.50
N TYR A 20 -1.06 -2.70 -3.33
CA TYR A 20 -1.19 -3.44 -4.59
C TYR A 20 0.08 -3.39 -5.46
N GLY A 21 0.52 -2.19 -5.84
CA GLY A 21 1.70 -2.02 -6.69
C GLY A 21 3.00 -2.50 -6.04
N GLY A 22 3.21 -2.16 -4.75
CA GLY A 22 4.43 -2.55 -4.03
C GLY A 22 4.56 -4.06 -3.85
N SER A 23 3.46 -4.74 -3.48
CA SER A 23 3.43 -6.19 -3.34
C SER A 23 3.69 -6.91 -4.67
N VAL A 24 3.10 -6.45 -5.77
CA VAL A 24 3.35 -7.03 -7.10
C VAL A 24 4.78 -6.77 -7.55
N ALA A 25 5.27 -5.53 -7.43
CA ALA A 25 6.64 -5.17 -7.80
C ALA A 25 7.68 -5.99 -7.03
N ALA A 26 7.55 -6.09 -5.70
CA ALA A 26 8.44 -6.90 -4.87
C ALA A 26 8.39 -8.37 -5.30
N ARG A 27 7.19 -8.94 -5.49
CA ARG A 27 7.03 -10.32 -5.95
C ARG A 27 7.71 -10.57 -7.30
N ARG A 28 7.46 -9.70 -8.29
CA ARG A 28 8.02 -9.86 -9.65
C ARG A 28 9.54 -9.74 -9.65
N MET A 29 10.09 -8.76 -8.94
CA MET A 29 11.54 -8.60 -8.79
C MET A 29 12.18 -9.80 -8.08
N SER A 30 11.58 -10.27 -6.98
CA SER A 30 12.10 -11.46 -6.28
C SER A 30 12.03 -12.72 -7.13
N MET A 31 10.96 -12.91 -7.92
CA MET A 31 10.88 -14.02 -8.90
C MET A 31 11.96 -13.93 -9.99
N ALA A 32 12.43 -12.74 -10.32
CA ALA A 32 13.54 -12.51 -11.23
C ALA A 32 14.93 -12.66 -10.57
N GLY A 33 14.99 -13.07 -9.30
CA GLY A 33 16.24 -13.28 -8.56
C GLY A 33 16.84 -12.03 -7.92
N ILE A 34 16.13 -10.90 -7.93
CA ILE A 34 16.56 -9.64 -7.30
C ILE A 34 16.35 -9.74 -5.78
N LYS A 35 17.36 -9.37 -4.98
CA LYS A 35 17.22 -9.27 -3.52
C LYS A 35 16.46 -7.99 -3.17
N VAL A 36 15.19 -8.14 -2.78
CA VAL A 36 14.31 -7.00 -2.49
C VAL A 36 14.13 -6.82 -0.99
N CYS A 37 14.34 -5.61 -0.49
CA CYS A 37 13.84 -5.17 0.81
C CYS A 37 12.48 -4.50 0.62
N LEU A 38 11.44 -5.02 1.26
CA LEU A 38 10.15 -4.34 1.30
C LEU A 38 9.97 -3.68 2.67
N VAL A 39 9.72 -2.38 2.69
CA VAL A 39 9.46 -1.61 3.91
C VAL A 39 8.03 -1.12 3.92
N GLU A 40 7.34 -1.32 5.04
CA GLU A 40 5.96 -0.90 5.25
C GLU A 40 5.89 -0.07 6.54
N LYS A 41 5.13 1.04 6.50
CA LYS A 41 4.97 1.93 7.65
C LYS A 41 4.14 1.28 8.75
N GLY A 42 3.09 0.56 8.36
CA GLY A 42 2.18 -0.10 9.30
C GLY A 42 2.65 -1.48 9.73
N ARG A 43 1.93 -2.05 10.69
CA ARG A 43 2.17 -3.41 11.17
C ARG A 43 1.54 -4.47 10.27
N ARG A 44 1.88 -5.73 10.51
CA ARG A 44 1.12 -6.87 9.99
C ARG A 44 -0.17 -7.03 10.79
N TRP A 45 -1.31 -6.98 10.11
CA TRP A 45 -2.62 -7.21 10.70
C TRP A 45 -3.04 -8.66 10.46
N GLU A 46 -3.29 -9.40 11.52
CA GLU A 46 -3.88 -10.74 11.45
C GLU A 46 -5.40 -10.66 11.56
N SER A 47 -6.10 -11.71 11.13
CA SER A 47 -7.58 -11.76 11.15
C SER A 47 -8.18 -11.41 12.53
N LYS A 48 -7.48 -11.75 13.61
CA LYS A 48 -7.90 -11.46 15.00
C LYS A 48 -7.73 -10.00 15.41
N ASP A 49 -6.89 -9.24 14.70
CA ASP A 49 -6.55 -7.86 15.03
C ASP A 49 -7.57 -6.87 14.46
N PHE A 50 -8.39 -7.30 13.49
CA PHE A 50 -9.33 -6.42 12.83
C PHE A 50 -10.47 -6.00 13.76
N PRO A 51 -10.80 -4.70 13.79
CA PRO A 51 -11.84 -4.19 14.67
C PRO A 51 -13.22 -4.67 14.21
N THR A 52 -13.94 -5.33 15.12
CA THR A 52 -15.28 -5.91 14.85
C THR A 52 -16.43 -5.04 15.37
N ASP A 53 -16.12 -3.96 16.09
CA ASP A 53 -17.08 -3.05 16.71
C ASP A 53 -16.64 -1.60 16.58
N SER A 54 -17.58 -0.67 16.72
CA SER A 54 -17.37 0.76 16.43
C SER A 54 -16.34 1.42 17.35
N LEU A 55 -16.24 0.99 18.61
CA LEU A 55 -15.25 1.53 19.56
C LEU A 55 -13.83 1.09 19.17
N LYS A 56 -13.66 -0.17 18.77
CA LYS A 56 -12.39 -0.67 18.25
C LYS A 56 -12.00 -0.02 16.92
N ILE A 57 -12.98 0.23 16.03
CA ILE A 57 -12.70 0.96 14.79
C ILE A 57 -12.11 2.34 15.10
N LEU A 58 -12.68 3.07 16.05
CA LEU A 58 -12.16 4.38 16.45
C LEU A 58 -10.72 4.29 16.98
N SER A 59 -10.40 3.22 17.73
CA SER A 59 -9.02 2.97 18.22
C SER A 59 -8.03 2.61 17.10
N ALA A 60 -8.53 2.14 15.96
CA ALA A 60 -7.75 1.77 14.78
C ALA A 60 -7.65 2.92 13.75
N VAL A 61 -8.06 4.14 14.13
CA VAL A 61 -7.99 5.33 13.27
C VAL A 61 -6.94 6.30 13.80
N ARG A 62 -6.08 6.76 12.90
CA ARG A 62 -5.22 7.91 13.06
C ARG A 62 -5.73 9.06 12.21
N VAL A 63 -5.86 10.24 12.80
CA VAL A 63 -6.24 11.46 12.07
C VAL A 63 -5.06 12.40 12.06
N GLU A 64 -4.72 12.92 10.88
CA GLU A 64 -3.68 13.91 10.71
C GLU A 64 -4.25 15.14 10.01
N ASN A 65 -4.16 16.29 10.69
CA ASN A 65 -4.59 17.56 10.15
C ASN A 65 -3.36 18.40 9.83
N GLN A 66 -3.05 18.53 8.53
CA GLN A 66 -1.86 19.27 8.07
C GLN A 66 -1.98 20.77 8.34
N ASN A 67 -3.19 21.34 8.31
CA ASN A 67 -3.41 22.78 8.53
C ASN A 67 -3.11 23.20 9.99
N LEU A 68 -3.28 22.28 10.94
CA LEU A 68 -3.04 22.53 12.37
C LEU A 68 -1.78 21.84 12.90
N GLY A 69 -1.14 20.97 12.11
CA GLY A 69 0.02 20.17 12.54
C GLY A 69 -0.27 19.18 13.67
N VAL A 70 -1.54 18.81 13.89
CA VAL A 70 -1.95 17.93 15.00
C VAL A 70 -2.27 16.53 14.48
N SER A 71 -1.76 15.50 15.17
CA SER A 71 -2.08 14.10 14.92
C SER A 71 -2.73 13.45 16.14
N PHE A 72 -3.81 12.69 15.91
CA PHE A 72 -4.52 11.92 16.94
C PHE A 72 -4.54 10.44 16.58
N GLY A 73 -4.49 9.57 17.58
CA GLY A 73 -4.49 8.12 17.40
C GLY A 73 -3.09 7.48 17.26
N PRO A 74 -3.02 6.14 17.25
CA PRO A 74 -1.76 5.40 17.20
C PRO A 74 -0.99 5.62 15.88
N LYS A 75 0.33 5.44 15.87
CA LYS A 75 1.18 5.64 14.67
C LYS A 75 1.03 4.50 13.65
N ASP A 76 0.70 3.33 14.15
CA ASP A 76 0.49 2.07 13.43
C ASP A 76 -1.00 1.73 13.25
N ALA A 77 -1.88 2.72 13.39
CA ALA A 77 -3.33 2.57 13.18
C ALA A 77 -3.66 1.99 11.80
N LEU A 78 -4.71 1.16 11.71
CA LEU A 78 -5.14 0.53 10.46
C LEU A 78 -5.55 1.58 9.44
N PHE A 79 -6.29 2.60 9.86
CA PHE A 79 -6.75 3.71 9.03
C PHE A 79 -5.94 4.97 9.35
N GLN A 80 -5.42 5.62 8.32
CA GLN A 80 -4.89 6.97 8.41
C GLN A 80 -5.77 7.90 7.58
N LEU A 81 -6.33 8.90 8.25
CA LEU A 81 -7.19 9.92 7.66
C LEU A 81 -6.40 11.20 7.46
N TYR A 82 -6.32 11.63 6.21
CA TYR A 82 -5.77 12.92 5.82
C TYR A 82 -6.92 13.86 5.49
N LYS A 83 -7.09 14.90 6.29
CA LYS A 83 -8.08 15.95 6.03
C LYS A 83 -7.40 17.12 5.33
N GLN A 84 -7.92 17.48 4.16
CA GLN A 84 -7.52 18.67 3.42
C GLN A 84 -8.78 19.44 3.02
N ASP A 85 -8.99 20.59 3.68
CA ASP A 85 -10.14 21.47 3.47
C ASP A 85 -11.50 20.73 3.54
N ASP A 86 -12.15 20.55 2.40
CA ASP A 86 -13.44 19.88 2.21
C ASP A 86 -13.33 18.39 1.84
N SER A 87 -12.11 17.86 1.75
CA SER A 87 -11.82 16.47 1.37
C SER A 87 -11.17 15.67 2.50
N LEU A 88 -11.47 14.38 2.52
CA LEU A 88 -10.93 13.40 3.46
C LEU A 88 -10.43 12.18 2.67
N ALA A 89 -9.12 11.94 2.70
CA ALA A 89 -8.53 10.73 2.16
C ALA A 89 -8.33 9.71 3.29
N ALA A 90 -8.97 8.56 3.19
CA ALA A 90 -8.75 7.42 4.07
C ALA A 90 -7.80 6.42 3.42
N VAL A 91 -6.68 6.13 4.08
CA VAL A 91 -5.64 5.23 3.60
C VAL A 91 -5.42 4.14 4.63
N ALA A 92 -5.29 2.89 4.19
CA ALA A 92 -4.91 1.81 5.09
C ALA A 92 -3.39 1.75 5.29
N CYS A 93 -2.97 1.51 6.53
CA CYS A 93 -1.58 1.46 6.94
C CYS A 93 -1.29 0.09 7.59
N GLY A 94 -0.56 -0.75 6.85
CA GLY A 94 -0.24 -2.10 7.27
C GLY A 94 0.22 -2.97 6.11
N LEU A 95 0.75 -4.15 6.42
CA LEU A 95 1.20 -5.11 5.39
C LEU A 95 0.03 -5.51 4.49
N GLY A 96 0.03 -5.03 3.24
CA GLY A 96 -1.08 -5.17 2.27
C GLY A 96 -1.73 -3.84 1.86
N GLY A 97 -1.48 -2.75 2.59
CA GLY A 97 -2.00 -1.41 2.31
C GLY A 97 -3.53 -1.39 2.17
N GLY A 98 -4.03 -0.73 1.12
CA GLY A 98 -5.47 -0.58 0.84
C GLY A 98 -6.26 -1.89 0.77
N SER A 99 -5.60 -3.02 0.44
CA SER A 99 -6.27 -4.33 0.39
C SER A 99 -6.81 -4.80 1.74
N LEU A 100 -6.28 -4.28 2.86
CA LEU A 100 -6.72 -4.63 4.20
C LEU A 100 -8.13 -4.13 4.53
N VAL A 101 -8.59 -3.08 3.84
CA VAL A 101 -9.83 -2.37 4.20
C VAL A 101 -10.78 -2.15 3.03
N ASN A 102 -10.37 -2.48 1.79
CA ASN A 102 -11.24 -2.31 0.66
C ASN A 102 -12.41 -3.32 0.69
N ALA A 103 -13.42 -3.08 -0.14
CA ALA A 103 -14.59 -3.95 -0.23
C ALA A 103 -14.38 -5.18 -1.15
N GLY A 104 -13.15 -5.47 -1.57
CA GLY A 104 -12.85 -6.57 -2.50
C GLY A 104 -13.44 -6.40 -3.91
N VAL A 105 -13.95 -5.21 -4.24
CA VAL A 105 -14.54 -4.92 -5.56
C VAL A 105 -13.43 -4.86 -6.60
N MET A 106 -13.48 -5.77 -7.58
CA MET A 106 -12.54 -5.86 -8.69
C MET A 106 -13.30 -5.61 -9.99
N ILE A 107 -12.91 -4.56 -10.72
CA ILE A 107 -13.55 -4.15 -11.97
C ILE A 107 -12.44 -3.98 -13.00
N LEU A 108 -12.64 -4.56 -14.18
CA LEU A 108 -11.73 -4.37 -15.31
C LEU A 108 -11.72 -2.91 -15.75
N THR A 109 -10.57 -2.43 -16.20
CA THR A 109 -10.45 -1.05 -16.67
C THR A 109 -11.43 -0.79 -17.82
N PRO A 110 -12.39 0.15 -17.70
CA PRO A 110 -13.36 0.40 -18.75
C PRO A 110 -12.69 0.89 -20.04
N LEU A 111 -13.20 0.48 -21.21
CA LEU A 111 -12.64 0.87 -22.53
C LEU A 111 -12.41 2.38 -22.69
N ARG A 112 -13.29 3.21 -22.10
CA ARG A 112 -13.15 4.68 -22.12
C ARG A 112 -11.88 5.15 -21.40
N ALA A 113 -11.50 4.49 -20.31
CA ALA A 113 -10.29 4.81 -19.57
C ALA A 113 -9.04 4.28 -20.29
N GLN A 114 -9.13 3.11 -20.93
CA GLN A 114 -8.04 2.53 -21.72
C GLN A 114 -7.66 3.43 -22.91
N ARG A 115 -8.66 3.97 -23.61
CA ARG A 115 -8.49 4.84 -24.80
C ARG A 115 -8.22 6.31 -24.46
N ASN A 116 -7.90 6.64 -23.21
CA ASN A 116 -7.63 8.02 -22.82
C ASN A 116 -6.27 8.45 -23.39
N PRO A 117 -6.21 9.48 -24.25
CA PRO A 117 -4.95 9.92 -24.88
C PRO A 117 -3.94 10.55 -23.90
N LYS A 118 -4.31 10.66 -22.62
CA LYS A 118 -3.39 11.07 -21.54
C LYS A 118 -2.47 9.94 -21.08
N TRP A 119 -2.75 8.68 -21.45
CA TRP A 119 -1.81 7.59 -21.22
C TRP A 119 -0.59 7.70 -22.16
N PRO A 120 0.56 7.11 -21.79
CA PRO A 120 1.69 6.96 -22.70
C PRO A 120 1.24 6.28 -24.01
N ARG A 121 1.78 6.73 -25.15
CA ARG A 121 1.34 6.24 -26.47
C ARG A 121 1.56 4.74 -26.65
N GLU A 122 2.52 4.18 -25.92
CA GLU A 122 2.83 2.74 -25.92
C GLU A 122 1.64 1.91 -25.43
N TRP A 123 0.85 2.44 -24.48
CA TRP A 123 -0.31 1.77 -23.89
C TRP A 123 -1.54 1.79 -24.81
N GLU A 124 -1.55 2.67 -25.82
CA GLU A 124 -2.64 2.73 -26.81
C GLU A 124 -2.63 1.52 -27.75
N ARG A 125 -1.45 0.91 -27.96
CA ARG A 125 -1.26 -0.20 -28.90
C ARG A 125 -1.42 -1.57 -28.27
N ASP A 126 -1.06 -1.71 -27.00
CA ASP A 126 -0.95 -3.01 -26.35
C ASP A 126 -1.41 -2.96 -24.88
N TRP A 127 -2.67 -2.56 -24.68
CA TRP A 127 -3.29 -2.44 -23.37
C TRP A 127 -3.26 -3.78 -22.61
N GLU A 128 -3.58 -4.90 -23.27
CA GLU A 128 -3.64 -6.21 -22.61
C GLU A 128 -2.27 -6.69 -22.13
N SER A 129 -1.21 -6.48 -22.91
CA SER A 129 0.16 -6.80 -22.50
C SER A 129 0.64 -5.90 -21.35
N CYS A 130 0.29 -4.61 -21.39
CA CYS A 130 0.63 -3.66 -20.34
C CYS A 130 -0.13 -3.96 -19.03
N GLU A 131 -1.40 -4.33 -19.11
CA GLU A 131 -2.24 -4.72 -17.96
C GLU A 131 -1.79 -6.06 -17.36
N ALA A 132 -1.40 -7.04 -18.17
CA ALA A 132 -0.90 -8.33 -17.69
C ALA A 132 0.51 -8.26 -17.07
N SER A 133 1.29 -7.24 -17.45
CA SER A 133 2.64 -6.99 -16.94
C SER A 133 2.66 -6.10 -15.69
N ALA A 134 1.56 -5.39 -15.40
CA ALA A 134 1.37 -4.58 -14.19
C ALA A 134 1.06 -5.44 -12.95
#